data_AF-F0NZK2-F1
#
_entry.id   AF-F0NZK2-F1
#
_cell.length_a   1.000
_cell.length_b   1.000
_cell.length_c   1.000
_cell.angle_alpha   90.00
_cell.angle_beta   90.00
_cell.angle_gamma   90.00
#
_symmetry.space_group_name_H-M   'P 1'
#
loop_
_entity.id
_entity.type
_entity.pdbx_description
1 polymer ?
#
loop_
_entity_poly.entity_id
_entity_poly.type
_entity_poly.pdbx_seq_one_letter_code
_entity_poly.pdbx_strand_id
1 'polypeptide(L)'
;MKKNILLALFFAGLQVQAQHNVSDYKYVIVPEKFTDFKENQYKLNQYLKILLRNKSYTLVSDVVESWNAELKADPCLAATANVKKVRNFLSNELEVYFYNCTENELAKFDGKSRIKDYEKGYRDALKSAINKMPPQNGKTASAKNVVVTKNKPMPILEKNKKVEKQNQPQKQKTTKETPKKYHQLYYSDGKKYYLETIATNNYLLIEETTSNIVARFSPSTKDGIYKVTVINGKEEYQTIGYMNENELSIEYLIDNQTKLIKFVQP
;
A
#
# COMPACT_ATOMS: atom_id res chain seq x y z
N MET A 1 60.97 20.56 -13.07
CA MET A 1 59.96 19.48 -13.11
C MET A 1 58.81 19.76 -12.11
N LYS A 2 58.16 20.92 -12.19
CA LYS A 2 57.05 21.32 -11.29
C LYS A 2 55.72 21.57 -12.01
N LYS A 3 55.71 21.44 -13.35
CA LYS A 3 54.56 21.78 -14.20
C LYS A 3 53.58 20.62 -14.42
N ASN A 4 53.95 19.40 -14.05
CA ASN A 4 53.14 18.19 -14.31
C ASN A 4 52.33 17.72 -13.09
N ILE A 5 52.53 18.33 -11.90
CA ILE A 5 51.81 17.96 -10.67
C ILE A 5 50.42 18.63 -10.61
N LEU A 6 50.21 19.73 -11.34
CA LEU A 6 48.91 20.42 -11.40
C LEU A 6 47.89 19.74 -12.32
N LEU A 7 48.32 18.82 -13.20
CA LEU A 7 47.41 18.12 -14.12
C LEU A 7 46.80 16.84 -13.50
N ALA A 8 47.46 16.25 -12.50
CA ALA A 8 46.97 15.06 -11.80
C ALA A 8 45.85 15.35 -10.78
N LEU A 9 45.71 16.61 -10.35
CA LEU A 9 44.67 17.05 -9.42
C LEU A 9 43.33 17.41 -10.10
N PHE A 10 43.27 17.42 -11.44
CA PHE A 10 42.05 17.78 -12.17
C PHE A 10 41.14 16.59 -12.51
N PHE A 11 41.60 15.34 -12.36
CA PHE A 11 40.81 14.13 -12.65
C PHE A 11 40.12 13.48 -11.43
N ALA A 12 40.28 14.06 -10.24
CA ALA A 12 39.60 13.58 -9.02
C ALA A 12 38.19 14.18 -8.81
N GLY A 13 37.74 15.04 -9.72
CA GLY A 13 36.43 15.69 -9.65
C GLY A 13 35.41 15.00 -10.55
N LEU A 14 34.24 14.70 -9.99
CA LEU A 14 32.98 14.35 -10.68
C LEU A 14 32.79 12.89 -11.10
N GLN A 15 32.91 11.96 -10.15
CA GLN A 15 31.99 10.83 -10.11
C GLN A 15 30.87 11.18 -9.13
N VAL A 16 30.05 12.19 -9.45
CA VAL A 16 28.73 12.33 -8.82
C VAL A 16 27.88 11.23 -9.42
N GLN A 17 28.01 10.02 -8.88
CA GLN A 17 26.99 9.00 -9.06
C GLN A 17 25.71 9.63 -8.52
N ALA A 18 24.79 10.03 -9.41
CA ALA A 18 23.48 10.45 -9.00
C ALA A 18 22.86 9.26 -8.26
N GLN A 19 22.95 9.26 -6.92
CA GLN A 19 22.22 8.31 -6.09
C GLN A 19 20.76 8.50 -6.45
N HIS A 20 20.23 7.56 -7.22
CA HIS A 20 18.82 7.52 -7.55
C HIS A 20 18.10 7.32 -6.22
N ASN A 21 17.43 8.36 -5.75
CA ASN A 21 16.73 8.30 -4.49
C ASN A 21 15.40 7.58 -4.73
N VAL A 22 14.94 6.80 -3.75
CA VAL A 22 13.61 6.18 -3.80
C VAL A 22 12.49 7.19 -4.08
N SER A 23 12.67 8.46 -3.68
CA SER A 23 11.75 9.56 -3.93
C SER A 23 11.56 9.91 -5.41
N ASP A 24 12.49 9.53 -6.29
CA ASP A 24 12.42 9.80 -7.73
C ASP A 24 11.57 8.78 -8.50
N TYR A 25 11.26 7.63 -7.89
CA TYR A 25 10.45 6.60 -8.52
C TYR A 25 8.98 6.99 -8.53
N LYS A 26 8.30 6.73 -9.65
CA LYS A 26 6.88 7.06 -9.83
C LYS A 26 5.96 6.15 -9.01
N TYR A 27 6.33 4.88 -8.91
CA TYR A 27 5.57 3.86 -8.21
C TYR A 27 6.41 3.17 -7.13
N VAL A 28 5.73 2.67 -6.09
CA VAL A 28 6.34 1.75 -5.12
C VAL A 28 5.50 0.49 -5.02
N ILE A 29 6.14 -0.66 -5.23
CA ILE A 29 5.57 -1.98 -5.01
C ILE A 29 5.80 -2.36 -3.56
N VAL A 30 4.72 -2.69 -2.84
CA VAL A 30 4.79 -3.29 -1.50
C VAL A 30 4.35 -4.74 -1.61
N PRO A 31 5.27 -5.72 -1.55
CA PRO A 31 4.92 -7.13 -1.71
C PRO A 31 4.02 -7.60 -0.58
N GLU A 32 3.25 -8.67 -0.79
CA GLU A 32 2.42 -9.30 0.26
C GLU A 32 3.26 -10.02 1.33
N LYS A 33 4.46 -10.45 0.95
CA LYS A 33 5.42 -11.14 1.82
C LYS A 33 6.78 -10.45 1.81
N PHE A 34 7.33 -10.21 2.99
CA PHE A 34 8.69 -9.72 3.15
C PHE A 34 9.66 -10.88 3.38
N THR A 35 10.97 -10.63 3.25
CA THR A 35 11.99 -11.68 3.39
C THR A 35 11.92 -12.40 4.73
N ASP A 36 11.81 -11.66 5.83
CA ASP A 36 11.90 -12.22 7.20
C ASP A 36 10.56 -12.31 7.94
N PHE A 37 9.48 -11.87 7.30
CA PHE A 37 8.14 -11.85 7.88
C PHE A 37 7.21 -12.70 7.03
N LYS A 38 6.35 -13.51 7.67
CA LYS A 38 5.23 -14.15 6.97
C LYS A 38 4.32 -13.07 6.38
N GLU A 39 3.48 -13.48 5.43
CA GLU A 39 2.50 -12.62 4.78
C GLU A 39 1.69 -11.83 5.82
N ASN A 40 1.76 -10.51 5.71
CA ASN A 40 1.13 -9.55 6.62
C ASN A 40 1.35 -9.81 8.12
N GLN A 41 2.47 -10.46 8.51
CA GLN A 41 2.81 -10.70 9.91
C GLN A 41 2.96 -9.34 10.63
N TYR A 42 2.32 -9.23 11.80
CA TYR A 42 2.25 -7.97 12.56
C TYR A 42 1.62 -6.79 11.79
N LYS A 43 0.88 -7.08 10.72
CA LYS A 43 0.25 -6.09 9.84
C LYS A 43 1.24 -5.14 9.14
N LEU A 44 2.50 -5.56 8.97
CA LEU A 44 3.56 -4.68 8.47
C LEU A 44 3.35 -4.25 7.02
N ASN A 45 2.82 -5.13 6.17
CA ASN A 45 2.58 -4.83 4.75
C ASN A 45 1.54 -3.72 4.61
N GLN A 46 0.39 -3.89 5.26
CA GLN A 46 -0.67 -2.90 5.29
C GLN A 46 -0.20 -1.58 5.92
N TYR A 47 0.53 -1.67 7.03
CA TYR A 47 1.02 -0.48 7.72
C TYR A 47 2.07 0.28 6.89
N LEU A 48 2.96 -0.42 6.19
CA LEU A 48 3.91 0.19 5.25
C LEU A 48 3.18 0.92 4.13
N LYS A 49 2.13 0.31 3.55
CA LYS A 49 1.29 0.97 2.52
C LYS A 49 0.70 2.29 3.05
N ILE A 50 0.19 2.31 4.28
CA ILE A 50 -0.35 3.54 4.90
C ILE A 50 0.75 4.60 5.06
N LEU A 51 1.91 4.22 5.62
CA LEU A 51 3.01 5.15 5.88
C LEU A 51 3.57 5.76 4.59
N LEU A 52 3.69 4.97 3.52
CA LEU A 52 4.15 5.44 2.22
C LEU A 52 3.16 6.38 1.55
N ARG A 53 1.85 6.09 1.62
CA ARG A 53 0.81 7.01 1.14
C ARG A 53 0.82 8.34 1.90
N ASN A 54 1.07 8.32 3.21
CA ASN A 54 1.23 9.55 4.01
C ASN A 54 2.47 10.36 3.59
N LYS A 55 3.45 9.72 2.94
CA LYS A 55 4.62 10.36 2.32
C LYS A 55 4.41 10.64 0.83
N SER A 56 3.17 10.62 0.37
CA SER A 56 2.73 10.91 -1.00
C SER A 56 3.20 9.92 -2.07
N TYR A 57 3.64 8.71 -1.71
CA TYR A 57 4.03 7.70 -2.70
C TYR A 57 2.82 7.04 -3.38
N THR A 58 2.89 6.88 -4.69
CA THR A 58 1.90 6.11 -5.46
C THR A 58 2.22 4.62 -5.37
N LEU A 59 1.30 3.85 -4.79
CA LEU A 59 1.49 2.41 -4.59
C LEU A 59 0.84 1.58 -5.69
N VAL A 60 1.49 0.48 -6.05
CA VAL A 60 0.97 -0.53 -6.98
C VAL A 60 1.07 -1.91 -6.35
N SER A 61 0.21 -2.82 -6.79
CA SER A 61 0.26 -4.23 -6.37
C SER A 61 1.51 -4.90 -6.95
N ASP A 62 1.99 -5.95 -6.29
CA ASP A 62 3.00 -6.87 -6.77
C ASP A 62 2.49 -7.83 -7.86
N VAL A 63 1.19 -7.84 -8.16
CA VAL A 63 0.56 -8.60 -9.24
C VAL A 63 0.66 -7.83 -10.56
N VAL A 64 1.49 -8.30 -11.49
CA VAL A 64 1.81 -7.64 -12.77
C VAL A 64 0.57 -7.41 -13.64
N GLU A 65 -0.41 -8.31 -13.58
CA GLU A 65 -1.66 -8.20 -14.35
C GLU A 65 -2.44 -6.93 -14.00
N SER A 66 -2.33 -6.47 -12.75
CA SER A 66 -3.01 -5.28 -12.23
C SER A 66 -2.35 -3.94 -12.64
N TRP A 67 -1.14 -3.99 -13.22
CA TRP A 67 -0.38 -2.79 -13.56
C TRP A 67 -1.04 -2.02 -14.71
N ASN A 68 -0.88 -0.69 -14.70
CA ASN A 68 -1.29 0.17 -15.80
C ASN A 68 -0.39 -0.05 -17.03
N ALA A 69 -0.83 0.42 -18.20
CA ALA A 69 -0.09 0.23 -19.45
C ALA A 69 1.35 0.80 -19.40
N GLU A 70 1.55 1.89 -18.67
CA GLU A 70 2.85 2.54 -18.52
C GLU A 70 3.84 1.68 -17.71
N LEU A 71 3.44 1.20 -16.52
CA LEU A 71 4.30 0.35 -15.69
C LEU A 71 4.53 -1.02 -16.34
N LYS A 72 3.58 -1.52 -17.14
CA LYS A 72 3.78 -2.72 -17.98
C LYS A 72 4.82 -2.49 -19.08
N ALA A 73 4.85 -1.29 -19.67
CA ALA A 73 5.81 -0.93 -20.70
C ALA A 73 7.21 -0.62 -20.12
N ASP A 74 7.27 -0.05 -18.91
CA ASP A 74 8.50 0.25 -18.20
C ASP A 74 8.39 -0.10 -16.69
N PRO A 75 8.75 -1.34 -16.31
CA PRO A 75 8.77 -1.78 -14.92
C PRO A 75 9.75 -0.99 -14.03
N CYS A 76 10.75 -0.32 -14.62
CA CYS A 76 11.74 0.46 -13.90
C CYS A 76 11.20 1.79 -13.36
N LEU A 77 9.95 2.12 -13.66
CA LEU A 77 9.21 3.21 -13.02
C LEU A 77 8.84 2.89 -11.56
N ALA A 78 8.91 1.62 -11.15
CA ALA A 78 8.62 1.18 -9.79
C ALA A 78 9.89 0.83 -9.00
N ALA A 79 9.91 1.24 -7.74
CA ALA A 79 10.80 0.70 -6.72
C ALA A 79 10.08 -0.38 -5.90
N THR A 80 10.78 -1.43 -5.51
CA THR A 80 10.22 -2.52 -4.70
C THR A 80 10.67 -2.40 -3.26
N ALA A 81 9.72 -2.32 -2.33
CA ALA A 81 9.99 -2.26 -0.92
C ALA A 81 10.20 -3.65 -0.31
N ASN A 82 11.02 -3.75 0.72
CA ASN A 82 11.18 -4.95 1.53
C ASN A 82 11.45 -4.59 3.00
N VAL A 83 11.06 -5.45 3.92
CA VAL A 83 11.28 -5.26 5.36
C VAL A 83 12.04 -6.47 5.92
N LYS A 84 13.21 -6.21 6.49
CA LYS A 84 14.06 -7.24 7.12
C LYS A 84 14.06 -7.09 8.62
N LYS A 85 14.06 -8.21 9.33
CA LYS A 85 14.05 -8.24 10.80
C LYS A 85 15.48 -8.16 11.31
N VAL A 86 15.76 -7.20 12.18
CA VAL A 86 17.04 -7.14 12.89
C VAL A 86 16.89 -7.86 14.22
N ARG A 87 17.74 -8.88 14.46
CA ARG A 87 17.73 -9.60 15.73
C ARG A 87 18.34 -8.74 16.82
N ASN A 88 17.53 -8.36 17.80
CA ASN A 88 17.98 -7.65 18.98
C ASN A 88 17.22 -8.17 20.20
N PHE A 89 17.92 -8.42 21.31
CA PHE A 89 17.32 -8.96 22.53
C PHE A 89 16.52 -7.92 23.32
N LEU A 90 16.91 -6.64 23.21
CA LEU A 90 16.36 -5.58 24.05
C LEU A 90 15.25 -4.78 23.37
N SER A 91 15.05 -4.94 22.07
CA SER A 91 14.13 -4.12 21.28
C SER A 91 13.63 -4.85 20.04
N ASN A 92 12.47 -4.41 19.55
CA ASN A 92 12.00 -4.77 18.22
C ASN A 92 12.67 -3.86 17.19
N GLU A 93 13.40 -4.45 16.24
CA GLU A 93 14.22 -3.71 15.28
C GLU A 93 14.04 -4.31 13.88
N LEU A 94 14.01 -3.44 12.87
CA LEU A 94 13.85 -3.81 11.47
C LEU A 94 14.56 -2.79 10.57
N GLU A 95 14.77 -3.18 9.32
CA GLU A 95 15.28 -2.33 8.25
C GLU A 95 14.30 -2.38 7.07
N VAL A 96 13.98 -1.22 6.51
CA VAL A 96 13.21 -1.09 5.28
C VAL A 96 14.16 -0.80 4.13
N TYR A 97 14.09 -1.64 3.09
CA TYR A 97 14.88 -1.53 1.87
C TYR A 97 13.99 -1.16 0.70
N PHE A 98 14.57 -0.42 -0.25
CA PHE A 98 13.97 -0.17 -1.55
C PHE A 98 14.95 -0.57 -2.63
N TYR A 99 14.46 -1.34 -3.61
CA TYR A 99 15.24 -1.84 -4.72
C TYR A 99 14.70 -1.29 -6.03
N ASN A 100 15.57 -1.09 -7.02
CA ASN A 100 15.12 -0.82 -8.38
C ASN A 100 14.67 -2.11 -9.10
N CYS A 101 14.23 -1.99 -10.34
CA CYS A 101 13.83 -3.12 -11.20
C CYS A 101 14.94 -4.15 -11.47
N THR A 102 16.21 -3.77 -11.25
CA THR A 102 17.38 -4.65 -11.41
C THR A 102 17.91 -5.15 -10.05
N GLU A 103 17.10 -5.09 -9.00
CA GLU A 103 17.42 -5.52 -7.63
C GLU A 103 18.58 -4.78 -6.94
N ASN A 104 18.99 -3.61 -7.46
CA ASN A 104 19.98 -2.76 -6.80
C ASN A 104 19.33 -1.96 -5.67
N GLU A 105 20.00 -1.90 -4.52
CA GLU A 105 19.55 -1.12 -3.36
C GLU A 105 19.61 0.38 -3.65
N LEU A 106 18.45 1.04 -3.52
CA LEU A 106 18.29 2.49 -3.69
C LEU A 106 18.40 3.22 -2.35
N ALA A 107 17.76 2.66 -1.32
CA ALA A 107 17.69 3.28 0.00
C ALA A 107 17.45 2.22 1.08
N LYS A 108 17.96 2.53 2.28
CA LYS A 108 17.74 1.78 3.51
C LYS A 108 17.38 2.70 4.66
N PHE A 109 16.37 2.31 5.43
CA PHE A 109 15.95 3.02 6.64
C PHE A 109 15.81 2.05 7.82
N ASP A 110 16.56 2.30 8.89
CA ASP A 110 16.51 1.52 10.12
C ASP A 110 15.39 2.01 11.06
N GLY A 111 14.77 1.08 11.77
CA GLY A 111 13.68 1.35 12.69
C GLY A 111 13.80 0.52 13.97
N LYS A 112 13.58 1.16 15.12
CA LYS A 112 13.72 0.53 16.44
C LYS A 112 12.60 0.95 17.38
N SER A 113 12.09 0.00 18.15
CA SER A 113 11.11 0.21 19.22
C SER A 113 11.51 -0.52 20.50
N ARG A 114 11.31 0.16 21.64
CA ARG A 114 11.47 -0.44 22.97
C ARG A 114 10.22 -1.17 23.46
N ILE A 115 9.09 -1.07 22.73
CA ILE A 115 7.86 -1.79 23.05
C ILE A 115 8.11 -3.27 22.88
N LYS A 116 7.89 -4.06 23.93
CA LYS A 116 8.18 -5.50 23.97
C LYS A 116 7.15 -6.34 23.22
N ASP A 117 5.90 -5.89 23.15
CA ASP A 117 4.88 -6.53 22.32
C ASP A 117 5.30 -6.51 20.86
N TYR A 118 5.38 -7.68 20.22
CA TYR A 118 5.95 -7.80 18.87
C TYR A 118 5.15 -7.03 17.81
N GLU A 119 3.82 -7.10 17.85
CA GLU A 119 2.99 -6.41 16.86
C GLU A 119 3.14 -4.89 16.99
N LYS A 120 2.94 -4.36 18.19
CA LYS A 120 3.10 -2.91 18.45
C LYS A 120 4.53 -2.45 18.22
N GLY A 121 5.51 -3.25 18.65
CA GLY A 121 6.93 -2.93 18.56
C GLY A 121 7.44 -2.89 17.13
N TYR A 122 7.11 -3.88 16.29
CA TYR A 122 7.51 -3.83 14.88
C TYR A 122 6.76 -2.75 14.09
N ARG A 123 5.48 -2.47 14.40
CA ARG A 123 4.78 -1.33 13.80
C ARG A 123 5.42 -0.01 14.18
N ASP A 124 5.74 0.21 15.45
CA ASP A 124 6.42 1.41 15.93
C ASP A 124 7.82 1.56 15.30
N ALA A 125 8.59 0.47 15.22
CA ALA A 125 9.87 0.44 14.53
C ALA A 125 9.72 0.80 13.03
N LEU A 126 8.72 0.25 12.35
CA LEU A 126 8.42 0.54 10.94
C LEU A 126 8.08 2.01 10.72
N LYS A 127 7.25 2.60 11.60
CA LYS A 127 6.94 4.04 11.56
C LYS A 127 8.20 4.87 11.73
N SER A 128 9.06 4.51 12.69
CA SER A 128 10.33 5.18 12.94
C SER A 128 11.26 5.15 11.72
N ALA A 129 11.36 4.00 11.03
CA ALA A 129 12.11 3.87 9.78
C ALA A 129 11.55 4.79 8.68
N ILE A 130 10.26 4.69 8.36
CA ILE A 130 9.66 5.46 7.26
C ILE A 130 9.60 6.96 7.54
N ASN A 131 9.57 7.39 8.81
CA ASN A 131 9.64 8.81 9.13
C ASN A 131 10.92 9.49 8.61
N LYS A 132 12.05 8.75 8.55
CA LYS A 132 13.33 9.21 8.02
C LYS A 132 13.34 9.33 6.49
N MET A 133 12.40 8.68 5.80
CA MET A 133 12.28 8.69 4.35
C MET A 133 11.74 10.04 3.86
N PRO A 134 12.31 10.64 2.79
CA PRO A 134 11.76 11.84 2.17
C PRO A 134 10.40 11.54 1.51
N PRO A 135 9.50 12.52 1.39
CA PRO A 135 8.28 12.37 0.59
C PRO A 135 8.63 12.16 -0.89
N GLN A 136 7.68 11.63 -1.67
CA GLN A 136 7.86 11.45 -3.11
C GLN A 136 8.15 12.78 -3.81
N ASN A 137 9.12 12.80 -4.72
CA ASN A 137 9.40 14.00 -5.51
C ASN A 137 8.24 14.23 -6.48
N GLY A 138 7.61 15.40 -6.38
CA GLY A 138 6.52 15.82 -7.26
C GLY A 138 7.03 16.16 -8.66
N LYS A 139 7.51 15.17 -9.42
CA LYS A 139 7.66 15.28 -10.87
C LYS A 139 6.46 14.64 -11.52
N THR A 140 5.41 15.44 -11.67
CA THR A 140 4.39 15.20 -12.69
C THR A 140 5.10 15.14 -14.04
N ALA A 141 5.25 13.94 -14.60
CA ALA A 141 5.55 13.79 -16.01
C ALA A 141 4.34 14.34 -16.80
N SER A 142 4.46 15.59 -17.25
CA SER A 142 3.63 16.17 -18.29
C SER A 142 3.85 15.44 -19.63
N ALA A 143 2.81 15.52 -20.48
CA ALA A 143 2.72 15.13 -21.90
C ALA A 143 2.22 13.67 -22.13
N LYS A 144 1.11 13.38 -22.82
CA LYS A 144 0.27 14.13 -23.78
C LYS A 144 -1.20 13.73 -23.65
N ASN A 145 -2.08 14.70 -23.88
CA ASN A 145 -3.49 14.51 -24.19
C ASN A 145 -3.67 13.44 -25.29
N VAL A 146 -4.47 12.42 -25.03
CA VAL A 146 -5.13 11.64 -26.08
C VAL A 146 -6.63 11.78 -25.87
N VAL A 147 -7.24 12.42 -26.86
CA VAL A 147 -8.66 12.72 -26.98
C VAL A 147 -9.47 11.43 -27.07
N VAL A 148 -10.63 11.46 -26.43
CA VAL A 148 -11.71 10.47 -26.42
C VAL A 148 -12.10 10.03 -27.83
N THR A 149 -12.31 8.72 -28.05
CA THR A 149 -13.38 8.28 -28.96
C THR A 149 -14.06 7.03 -28.40
N LYS A 150 -15.37 7.20 -28.18
CA LYS A 150 -16.36 6.21 -27.74
C LYS A 150 -16.92 5.51 -29.00
N ASN A 151 -17.03 4.17 -29.02
CA ASN A 151 -18.26 3.44 -29.43
C ASN A 151 -18.08 1.91 -29.62
N LYS A 152 -18.95 1.19 -28.88
CA LYS A 152 -19.71 -0.06 -29.18
C LYS A 152 -19.03 -1.46 -29.31
N PRO A 153 -19.80 -2.56 -29.02
CA PRO A 153 -19.27 -3.80 -28.44
C PRO A 153 -19.49 -5.11 -29.24
N MET A 154 -18.83 -6.17 -28.73
CA MET A 154 -19.01 -7.64 -28.88
C MET A 154 -18.55 -8.30 -30.20
N PRO A 155 -18.06 -9.58 -30.19
CA PRO A 155 -18.77 -10.74 -29.64
C PRO A 155 -17.99 -11.72 -28.73
N ILE A 156 -18.79 -12.50 -28.01
CA ILE A 156 -18.51 -13.66 -27.15
C ILE A 156 -18.05 -14.86 -28.00
N LEU A 157 -17.08 -15.65 -27.50
CA LEU A 157 -17.00 -17.07 -27.85
C LEU A 157 -16.58 -17.89 -26.62
N GLU A 158 -17.53 -18.67 -26.11
CA GLU A 158 -17.30 -19.76 -25.16
C GLU A 158 -16.52 -20.91 -25.83
N LYS A 159 -15.65 -21.57 -25.07
CA LYS A 159 -15.36 -22.99 -25.31
C LYS A 159 -15.04 -23.73 -24.01
N ASN A 160 -15.91 -24.69 -23.74
CA ASN A 160 -15.81 -25.75 -22.73
C ASN A 160 -14.43 -26.41 -22.64
N LYS A 161 -13.98 -26.68 -21.40
CA LYS A 161 -13.20 -27.89 -21.10
C LYS A 161 -13.51 -28.43 -19.70
N LYS A 162 -14.14 -29.60 -19.69
CA LYS A 162 -14.36 -30.48 -18.54
C LYS A 162 -13.08 -31.28 -18.29
N VAL A 163 -12.55 -31.30 -17.06
CA VAL A 163 -11.72 -32.41 -16.54
C VAL A 163 -12.02 -32.60 -15.06
N GLU A 164 -12.07 -33.87 -14.70
CA GLU A 164 -12.63 -34.52 -13.53
C GLU A 164 -11.62 -34.69 -12.38
N LYS A 165 -12.14 -34.96 -11.19
CA LYS A 165 -11.46 -35.13 -9.89
C LYS A 165 -10.57 -36.38 -9.84
N GLN A 166 -9.49 -36.31 -9.06
CA GLN A 166 -8.95 -37.44 -8.30
C GLN A 166 -8.40 -36.97 -6.94
N ASN A 167 -8.88 -37.62 -5.87
CA ASN A 167 -8.34 -37.59 -4.48
C ASN A 167 -7.07 -38.47 -4.41
N GLN A 168 -6.08 -38.25 -3.53
CA GLN A 168 -6.00 -38.61 -2.09
C GLN A 168 -4.51 -38.41 -1.62
N PRO A 169 -4.07 -38.61 -0.35
CA PRO A 169 -4.32 -37.89 0.90
C PRO A 169 -3.03 -37.46 1.69
N GLN A 170 -3.26 -36.78 2.84
CA GLN A 170 -2.45 -36.81 4.10
C GLN A 170 -1.33 -35.75 4.35
N LYS A 171 -1.55 -34.82 5.31
CA LYS A 171 -1.11 -34.91 6.73
C LYS A 171 -1.30 -33.58 7.48
N GLN A 172 -1.93 -33.68 8.65
CA GLN A 172 -2.15 -32.61 9.63
C GLN A 172 -0.83 -32.01 10.14
N LYS A 173 -0.77 -30.68 10.25
CA LYS A 173 0.01 -29.99 11.28
C LYS A 173 -0.87 -28.94 11.94
N THR A 174 -1.29 -29.28 13.15
CA THR A 174 -1.85 -28.37 14.15
C THR A 174 -0.91 -27.19 14.35
N THR A 175 -1.30 -26.00 13.91
CA THR A 175 -0.69 -24.75 14.37
C THR A 175 -1.76 -23.99 15.14
N LYS A 176 -1.51 -23.86 16.44
CA LYS A 176 -2.35 -23.17 17.41
C LYS A 176 -2.67 -21.75 16.89
N GLU A 177 -3.94 -21.51 16.59
CA GLU A 177 -4.47 -20.17 16.36
C GLU A 177 -4.33 -19.37 17.66
N THR A 178 -3.58 -18.29 17.58
CA THR A 178 -3.65 -17.18 18.54
C THR A 178 -4.37 -16.02 17.85
N PRO A 179 -5.17 -15.24 18.60
CA PRO A 179 -6.44 -14.71 18.13
C PRO A 179 -6.25 -13.57 17.12
N LYS A 180 -6.92 -13.71 15.96
CA LYS A 180 -7.06 -12.66 14.95
C LYS A 180 -7.68 -11.44 15.62
N LYS A 181 -6.91 -10.36 15.76
CA LYS A 181 -7.44 -9.06 16.15
C LYS A 181 -8.33 -8.55 15.00
N TYR A 182 -9.62 -8.81 15.13
CA TYR A 182 -10.66 -8.65 14.13
C TYR A 182 -10.55 -7.29 13.42
N HIS A 183 -10.29 -7.33 12.12
CA HIS A 183 -10.79 -6.28 11.23
C HIS A 183 -12.29 -6.51 11.14
N GLN A 184 -13.11 -5.49 11.43
CA GLN A 184 -14.53 -5.61 11.13
C GLN A 184 -14.66 -5.70 9.61
N LEU A 185 -15.12 -6.87 9.16
CA LEU A 185 -15.30 -7.20 7.75
C LEU A 185 -16.69 -6.75 7.34
N TYR A 186 -16.78 -6.03 6.24
CA TYR A 186 -18.02 -5.54 5.69
C TYR A 186 -18.19 -5.96 4.24
N TYR A 187 -19.44 -6.09 3.81
CA TYR A 187 -19.83 -6.41 2.44
C TYR A 187 -20.70 -5.30 1.86
N SER A 188 -20.41 -4.92 0.61
CA SER A 188 -21.26 -4.00 -0.16
C SER A 188 -21.09 -4.29 -1.64
N ASP A 189 -22.20 -4.44 -2.36
CA ASP A 189 -22.22 -4.67 -3.81
C ASP A 189 -21.30 -5.82 -4.28
N GLY A 190 -21.35 -6.96 -3.58
CA GLY A 190 -20.53 -8.13 -3.87
C GLY A 190 -19.03 -7.99 -3.54
N LYS A 191 -18.59 -6.82 -3.05
CA LYS A 191 -17.21 -6.55 -2.66
C LYS A 191 -17.03 -6.62 -1.15
N LYS A 192 -15.79 -6.91 -0.75
CA LYS A 192 -15.36 -7.02 0.65
C LYS A 192 -14.56 -5.80 1.06
N TYR A 193 -14.80 -5.35 2.29
CA TYR A 193 -14.16 -4.17 2.86
C TYR A 193 -13.70 -4.46 4.29
N TYR A 194 -12.60 -3.83 4.68
CA TYR A 194 -12.11 -3.82 6.04
C TYR A 194 -12.21 -2.42 6.62
N LEU A 195 -12.69 -2.32 7.85
CA LEU A 195 -12.64 -1.09 8.63
C LEU A 195 -11.41 -1.13 9.56
N GLU A 196 -10.50 -0.17 9.40
CA GLU A 196 -9.32 0.00 10.24
C GLU A 196 -9.43 1.25 11.11
N THR A 197 -9.28 1.10 12.43
CA THR A 197 -9.18 2.22 13.37
C THR A 197 -7.78 2.85 13.31
N ILE A 198 -7.69 4.12 12.92
CA ILE A 198 -6.43 4.87 12.86
C ILE A 198 -6.15 5.70 14.11
N ALA A 199 -7.20 6.17 14.77
CA ALA A 199 -7.18 6.88 16.05
C ALA A 199 -8.55 6.74 16.72
N THR A 200 -8.72 7.30 17.92
CA THR A 200 -10.02 7.31 18.61
C THR A 200 -11.12 7.85 17.67
N ASN A 201 -12.11 7.01 17.35
CA ASN A 201 -13.23 7.31 16.46
C ASN A 201 -12.85 7.81 15.06
N ASN A 202 -11.65 7.49 14.58
CA ASN A 202 -11.24 7.76 13.20
C ASN A 202 -10.95 6.43 12.49
N TYR A 203 -11.51 6.25 11.30
CA TYR A 203 -11.47 4.96 10.60
C TYR A 203 -11.11 5.11 9.12
N LEU A 204 -10.53 4.06 8.54
CA LEU A 204 -10.35 3.88 7.12
C LEU A 204 -11.20 2.71 6.65
N LEU A 205 -11.98 2.93 5.60
CA LEU A 205 -12.66 1.85 4.88
C LEU A 205 -11.83 1.48 3.66
N ILE A 206 -11.42 0.22 3.59
CA ILE A 206 -10.46 -0.28 2.60
C ILE A 206 -11.12 -1.42 1.83
N GLU A 207 -11.18 -1.33 0.50
CA GLU A 207 -11.61 -2.46 -0.35
C GLU A 207 -10.54 -3.55 -0.33
N GLU A 208 -10.93 -4.79 -0.03
CA GLU A 208 -10.00 -5.92 0.15
C GLU A 208 -9.18 -6.18 -1.11
N THR A 209 -9.87 -6.41 -2.24
CA THR A 209 -9.24 -6.87 -3.49
C THR A 209 -8.22 -5.88 -4.04
N THR A 210 -8.53 -4.58 -3.95
CA THR A 210 -7.70 -3.52 -4.53
C THR A 210 -6.78 -2.87 -3.50
N SER A 211 -6.99 -3.12 -2.20
CA SER A 211 -6.35 -2.38 -1.11
C SER A 211 -6.53 -0.86 -1.20
N ASN A 212 -7.56 -0.39 -1.92
CA ASN A 212 -7.87 1.03 -2.06
C ASN A 212 -8.60 1.53 -0.83
N ILE A 213 -8.19 2.71 -0.35
CA ILE A 213 -8.97 3.43 0.66
C ILE A 213 -10.13 4.06 -0.08
N VAL A 214 -11.35 3.66 0.25
CA VAL A 214 -12.58 4.17 -0.40
C VAL A 214 -13.21 5.29 0.43
N ALA A 215 -12.98 5.31 1.74
CA ALA A 215 -13.47 6.37 2.61
C ALA A 215 -12.61 6.55 3.88
N ARG A 216 -12.56 7.79 4.37
CA ARG A 216 -12.00 8.16 5.68
C ARG A 216 -13.10 8.70 6.58
N PHE A 217 -13.21 8.15 7.78
CA PHE A 217 -14.20 8.54 8.78
C PHE A 217 -13.53 9.37 9.88
N SER A 218 -14.13 10.49 10.21
CA SER A 218 -13.76 11.34 11.34
C SER A 218 -15.00 11.64 12.19
N PRO A 219 -14.88 11.77 13.52
CA PRO A 219 -16.04 11.90 14.38
C PRO A 219 -16.78 13.21 14.14
N SER A 220 -18.10 13.16 14.20
CA SER A 220 -18.94 14.36 14.31
C SER A 220 -19.22 14.69 15.79
N THR A 221 -20.00 15.74 16.03
CA THR A 221 -20.49 16.08 17.38
C THR A 221 -21.65 15.18 17.84
N LYS A 222 -22.24 14.39 16.94
CA LYS A 222 -23.31 13.45 17.23
C LYS A 222 -22.78 12.03 17.19
N ASP A 223 -23.09 11.25 18.23
CA ASP A 223 -22.69 9.85 18.29
C ASP A 223 -23.30 9.03 17.15
N GLY A 224 -22.55 8.04 16.67
CA GLY A 224 -22.91 7.24 15.50
C GLY A 224 -22.87 7.97 14.14
N ILE A 225 -22.64 9.30 14.12
CA ILE A 225 -22.54 10.10 12.89
C ILE A 225 -21.09 10.55 12.68
N TYR A 226 -20.61 10.38 11.44
CA TYR A 226 -19.25 10.65 11.03
C TYR A 226 -19.21 11.63 9.86
N LYS A 227 -18.20 12.51 9.88
CA LYS A 227 -17.80 13.23 8.68
C LYS A 227 -16.93 12.28 7.84
N VAL A 228 -17.34 12.05 6.61
CA VAL A 228 -16.68 11.10 5.71
C VAL A 228 -16.04 11.83 4.55
N THR A 229 -14.79 11.50 4.26
CA THR A 229 -14.15 11.85 2.98
C THR A 229 -14.19 10.63 2.09
N VAL A 230 -15.02 10.67 1.04
CA VAL A 230 -15.08 9.61 0.03
C VAL A 230 -13.95 9.83 -0.97
N ILE A 231 -13.29 8.75 -1.37
CA ILE A 231 -12.17 8.77 -2.32
C ILE A 231 -12.60 7.98 -3.56
N ASN A 232 -12.78 8.67 -4.68
CA ASN A 232 -13.12 8.07 -5.97
C ASN A 232 -12.01 8.37 -6.97
N GLY A 233 -11.01 7.48 -7.05
CA GLY A 233 -9.83 7.70 -7.88
C GLY A 233 -9.00 8.89 -7.39
N LYS A 234 -9.00 9.99 -8.15
CA LYS A 234 -8.30 11.24 -7.78
C LYS A 234 -9.22 12.27 -7.13
N GLU A 235 -10.53 12.05 -7.17
CA GLU A 235 -11.51 12.97 -6.61
C GLU A 235 -11.79 12.58 -5.17
N GLU A 236 -11.83 13.60 -4.30
CA GLU A 236 -12.26 13.45 -2.93
C GLU A 236 -13.39 14.44 -2.65
N TYR A 237 -14.43 13.99 -1.96
CA TYR A 237 -15.50 14.87 -1.51
C TYR A 237 -15.94 14.50 -0.09
N GLN A 238 -16.47 15.50 0.61
CA GLN A 238 -16.97 15.33 1.97
C GLN A 238 -18.46 15.01 1.95
N THR A 239 -18.84 14.10 2.84
CA THR A 239 -20.21 13.65 3.04
C THR A 239 -20.41 13.18 4.48
N ILE A 240 -21.58 12.64 4.79
CA ILE A 240 -21.92 12.07 6.07
C ILE A 240 -21.93 10.54 5.97
N GLY A 241 -21.47 9.89 7.03
CA GLY A 241 -21.61 8.46 7.22
C GLY A 241 -22.17 8.14 8.59
N TYR A 242 -22.76 6.96 8.69
CA TYR A 242 -23.37 6.45 9.90
C TYR A 242 -22.74 5.12 10.24
N MET A 243 -22.43 4.91 11.51
CA MET A 243 -21.86 3.65 11.96
C MET A 243 -22.47 3.25 13.29
N ASN A 244 -23.03 2.04 13.32
CA ASN A 244 -23.46 1.35 14.54
C ASN A 244 -22.71 0.02 14.66
N GLU A 245 -23.07 -0.81 15.63
CA GLU A 245 -22.34 -2.06 15.95
C GLU A 245 -22.18 -3.00 14.74
N ASN A 246 -23.18 -3.05 13.85
CA ASN A 246 -23.27 -4.06 12.77
C ASN A 246 -23.35 -3.47 11.36
N GLU A 247 -23.69 -2.18 11.22
CA GLU A 247 -23.89 -1.51 9.94
C GLU A 247 -23.04 -0.24 9.85
N LEU A 248 -22.36 -0.11 8.72
CA LEU A 248 -21.70 1.10 8.26
C LEU A 248 -22.42 1.61 7.02
N SER A 249 -22.70 2.90 6.92
CA SER A 249 -23.29 3.49 5.71
C SER A 249 -22.71 4.86 5.41
N ILE A 250 -22.70 5.21 4.12
CA ILE A 250 -22.14 6.47 3.61
C ILE A 250 -23.11 7.04 2.57
N GLU A 251 -23.35 8.34 2.66
CA GLU A 251 -24.08 9.10 1.63
C GLU A 251 -23.17 9.38 0.43
N TYR A 252 -23.27 8.58 -0.63
CA TYR A 252 -22.53 8.81 -1.87
C TYR A 252 -23.28 9.79 -2.78
N LEU A 253 -22.52 10.66 -3.44
CA LEU A 253 -23.04 11.48 -4.53
C LEU A 253 -22.92 10.69 -5.84
N ILE A 254 -24.05 10.24 -6.39
CA ILE A 254 -24.13 9.47 -7.65
C ILE A 254 -25.14 10.16 -8.55
N ASP A 255 -24.72 10.56 -9.75
CA ASP A 255 -25.56 11.30 -10.72
C ASP A 255 -26.22 12.55 -10.11
N ASN A 256 -25.45 13.29 -9.30
CA ASN A 256 -25.90 14.48 -8.58
C ASN A 256 -27.05 14.24 -7.59
N GLN A 257 -27.28 12.98 -7.21
CA GLN A 257 -28.21 12.58 -6.16
C GLN A 257 -27.46 11.89 -5.02
N THR A 258 -27.87 12.20 -3.78
CA THR A 258 -27.36 11.51 -2.60
C THR A 258 -28.01 10.13 -2.51
N LYS A 259 -27.19 9.08 -2.48
CA LYS A 259 -27.61 7.69 -2.29
C LYS A 259 -26.88 7.10 -1.09
N LEU A 260 -27.64 6.49 -0.17
CA LEU A 260 -27.06 5.82 0.99
C LEU A 260 -26.55 4.43 0.59
N ILE A 261 -25.23 4.22 0.65
CA ILE A 261 -24.60 2.92 0.41
C ILE A 261 -24.30 2.26 1.75
N LYS A 262 -24.74 1.01 1.88
CA LYS A 262 -24.59 0.21 3.10
C LYS A 262 -23.44 -0.79 2.96
N PHE A 263 -22.72 -0.94 4.05
CA PHE A 263 -21.65 -1.89 4.28
C PHE A 263 -22.08 -2.69 5.50
N VAL A 264 -22.40 -3.97 5.30
CA VAL A 264 -22.97 -4.84 6.35
C VAL A 264 -21.95 -5.89 6.77
N GLN A 265 -21.86 -6.12 8.07
CA GLN A 265 -21.11 -7.26 8.58
C GLN A 265 -21.83 -8.57 8.21
N PRO A 266 -21.08 -9.67 8.00
CA PRO A 266 -21.66 -10.99 7.75
C PRO A 266 -22.48 -11.51 8.93
#